data_AF-D8M1G2-F1
#
_entry.id   AF-D8M1G2-F1
#
_cell.length_a   1.000
_cell.length_b   1.000
_cell.length_c   1.000
_cell.angle_alpha   90.00
_cell.angle_beta   90.00
_cell.angle_gamma   90.00
#
_symmetry.space_group_name_H-M   'P 1'
#
loop_
_entity.id
_entity.type
_entity.pdbx_description
1 polymer ?
#
loop_
_entity_poly.entity_id
_entity_poly.type
_entity_poly.pdbx_seq_one_letter_code
_entity_poly.pdbx_strand_id
1 'polypeptide(L)'
;MFRNQDSIYVLAYATIMLNSDAHNPHVGSKMTLNDFIQNNRGMDDGHDFDRTMLTNLYWSIVNNEIKMPNQLTDKKNVVIELSPQEKHNQMLLKAVQTHVALLKEYRFSSQSFDHCRSSDIVSTLFRCLWLEFYIYLDNVLVKGHLRSLLLGNSLDTLRFCLMTCWTLQMELPEKSFIDILRRTTASLREILSNESLNEVNCDLDIVCNEKAESITRMIHMGQLISTLRELFETAISAMQVEDKMELFVPGSVPPSEDRKYIYDHTLTKITHKGVHKQYTVPPPSLHEA
;
A
#
# COMPACT_ATOMS: atom_id res chain seq x y z
N MET A 1 22.37 38.08 6.52
CA MET A 1 21.47 37.57 5.48
C MET A 1 22.26 36.54 4.69
N PHE A 2 21.76 35.31 4.54
CA PHE A 2 22.45 34.22 3.84
C PHE A 2 22.44 34.45 2.33
N ARG A 3 23.48 33.99 1.63
CA ARG A 3 23.62 34.26 0.18
C ARG A 3 22.72 33.39 -0.68
N ASN A 4 22.50 32.13 -0.30
CA ASN A 4 21.57 31.23 -0.95
C ASN A 4 20.90 30.29 0.06
N GLN A 5 19.95 29.47 -0.41
CA GLN A 5 19.25 28.49 0.44
C GLN A 5 20.16 27.34 0.87
N ASP A 6 21.14 26.97 0.05
CA ASP A 6 22.10 25.89 0.35
C ASP A 6 22.97 26.21 1.57
N SER A 7 23.38 27.47 1.73
CA SER A 7 24.09 27.97 2.92
C SER A 7 23.31 27.71 4.21
N ILE A 8 21.98 27.80 4.17
CA ILE A 8 21.11 27.57 5.34
C ILE A 8 21.08 26.08 5.67
N TYR A 9 20.99 25.20 4.67
CA TYR A 9 21.00 23.76 4.87
C TYR A 9 22.33 23.27 5.45
N VAL A 10 23.45 23.78 4.94
CA VAL A 10 24.80 23.43 5.45
C VAL A 10 24.96 23.92 6.89
N LEU A 11 24.53 25.15 7.20
CA LEU A 11 24.61 25.68 8.56
C LEU A 11 23.71 24.91 9.54
N ALA A 12 22.50 24.51 9.11
CA ALA A 12 21.61 23.68 9.92
C ALA A 12 22.24 22.32 10.24
N TYR A 13 22.89 21.69 9.26
CA TYR A 13 23.60 20.43 9.47
C TYR A 13 24.79 20.58 10.43
N ALA A 14 25.60 21.64 10.25
CA ALA A 14 26.69 21.98 11.16
C ALA A 14 26.18 22.20 12.61
N THR A 15 25.01 22.81 12.77
CA THR A 15 24.36 23.03 14.07
C THR A 15 23.95 21.72 14.75
N ILE A 16 23.37 20.78 13.99
CA ILE A 16 22.97 19.46 14.52
C ILE A 16 24.20 18.64 14.91
N MET A 17 25.26 18.68 14.10
CA MET A 17 26.53 18.03 14.41
C MET A 17 27.17 18.62 15.67
N LEU A 18 27.18 19.95 15.82
CA LEU A 18 27.68 20.61 17.02
C LEU A 18 26.86 20.23 18.26
N ASN A 19 25.54 20.15 18.16
CA ASN A 19 24.69 19.74 19.28
C ASN A 19 25.02 18.30 19.73
N SER A 20 25.17 17.40 18.78
CA SER A 20 25.55 16.01 19.06
C SER A 20 26.96 15.90 19.64
N ASP A 21 27.91 16.65 19.10
CA ASP A 21 29.29 16.72 19.59
C ASP A 21 29.34 17.25 21.02
N ALA A 22 28.72 18.40 21.29
CA ALA A 22 28.74 19.07 22.59
C ALA A 22 28.08 18.23 23.69
N HIS A 23 26.89 17.67 23.45
CA HIS A 23 26.05 17.08 24.49
C HIS A 23 26.10 15.55 24.60
N ASN A 24 26.71 14.83 23.64
CA ASN A 24 26.87 13.39 23.76
C ASN A 24 28.01 13.01 24.74
N PRO A 25 27.73 12.30 25.85
CA PRO A 25 28.76 11.95 26.85
C PRO A 25 29.86 11.01 26.32
N HIS A 26 29.65 10.35 25.18
CA HIS A 26 30.63 9.43 24.59
C HIS A 26 31.69 10.12 23.72
N VAL A 27 31.55 11.42 23.45
CA VAL A 27 32.53 12.19 22.68
C VAL A 27 33.63 12.65 23.63
N GLY A 28 34.84 12.11 23.45
CA GLY A 28 35.98 12.39 24.33
C GLY A 28 36.59 13.78 24.15
N SER A 29 36.73 14.25 22.90
CA SER A 29 37.25 15.59 22.59
C SER A 29 36.19 16.39 21.85
N LYS A 30 35.71 17.46 22.50
CA LYS A 30 34.65 18.33 21.98
C LYS A 30 35.21 19.37 21.03
N MET A 31 34.43 19.74 20.03
CA MET A 31 34.77 20.78 19.06
C MET A 31 34.86 22.15 19.76
N THR A 32 35.99 22.83 19.63
CA THR A 32 36.13 24.20 20.16
C THR A 32 35.46 25.22 19.26
N LEU A 33 35.23 26.45 19.76
CA LEU A 33 34.71 27.54 18.94
C LEU A 33 35.57 27.81 17.70
N ASN A 34 36.90 27.72 17.84
CA ASN A 34 37.82 27.93 16.72
C ASN A 34 37.69 26.81 15.68
N ASP A 35 37.53 25.57 16.12
CA ASP A 35 37.31 24.43 15.22
C ASP A 35 35.97 24.58 14.50
N PHE A 36 34.91 25.01 15.19
CA PHE A 36 33.60 25.24 14.60
C PHE A 36 33.65 26.35 13.53
N ILE A 37 34.35 27.47 13.80
CA ILE A 37 34.54 28.53 12.80
C ILE A 37 35.35 28.04 11.62
N GLN A 38 36.42 27.26 11.87
CA GLN A 38 37.27 26.72 10.82
C GLN A 38 36.53 25.72 9.91
N ASN A 39 35.73 24.84 10.51
CA ASN A 39 34.96 23.81 9.81
C ASN A 39 33.86 24.40 8.90
N ASN A 40 33.43 25.64 9.15
CA ASN A 40 32.38 26.31 8.40
C ASN A 40 32.91 27.43 7.48
N ARG A 41 34.21 27.49 7.21
CA ARG A 41 34.78 28.44 6.23
C ARG A 41 34.39 28.08 4.80
N GLY A 42 34.09 29.09 3.98
CA GLY A 42 33.70 28.94 2.58
C GLY A 42 32.30 28.33 2.35
N MET A 43 31.53 28.10 3.41
CA MET A 43 30.25 27.38 3.36
C MET A 43 29.03 28.27 3.06
N ASP A 44 29.23 29.59 2.89
CA ASP A 44 28.21 30.52 2.42
C ASP A 44 28.43 30.86 0.94
N ASP A 45 28.15 29.92 0.04
CA ASP A 45 28.32 30.09 -1.42
C ASP A 45 29.75 30.48 -1.83
N GLY A 46 30.75 29.80 -1.26
CA GLY A 46 32.18 30.10 -1.47
C GLY A 46 32.73 31.23 -0.59
N HIS A 47 31.90 31.81 0.29
CA HIS A 47 32.31 32.81 1.29
C HIS A 47 32.19 32.28 2.73
N ASP A 48 32.78 33.00 3.68
CA ASP A 48 32.67 32.70 5.11
C ASP A 48 31.37 33.27 5.69
N PHE A 49 30.73 32.52 6.59
CA PHE A 49 29.66 33.06 7.43
C PHE A 49 30.18 34.14 8.37
N ASP A 50 29.30 35.05 8.80
CA ASP A 50 29.65 36.05 9.80
C ASP A 50 30.17 35.38 11.09
N ARG A 51 31.37 35.79 11.52
CA ARG A 51 32.04 35.22 12.69
C ARG A 51 31.26 35.48 13.97
N THR A 52 30.59 36.62 14.08
CA THR A 52 29.78 36.96 15.26
C THR A 52 28.57 36.04 15.34
N MET A 53 27.88 35.82 14.22
CA MET A 53 26.79 34.85 14.11
C MET A 53 27.22 33.44 14.49
N LEU A 54 28.33 32.92 13.93
CA LEU A 54 28.84 31.57 14.26
C LEU A 54 29.21 31.45 15.74
N THR A 55 29.78 32.52 16.33
CA THR A 55 30.14 32.55 17.75
C THR A 55 28.90 32.49 18.63
N ASN A 56 27.88 33.29 18.32
CA ASN A 56 26.62 33.29 19.06
C ASN A 56 25.90 31.94 18.93
N LEU A 57 25.89 31.35 17.74
CA LEU A 57 25.32 30.03 17.49
C LEU A 57 26.05 28.95 18.29
N TYR A 58 27.39 28.95 18.28
CA TYR A 58 28.19 27.99 19.03
C TYR A 58 27.87 28.03 20.52
N TRP A 59 27.91 29.21 21.14
CA TRP A 59 27.61 29.35 22.56
C TRP A 59 26.15 29.05 22.89
N SER A 60 25.21 29.37 21.99
CA SER A 60 23.80 29.00 22.16
C SER A 60 23.63 27.49 22.27
N ILE A 61 24.23 26.73 21.34
CA ILE A 61 24.14 25.27 21.32
C ILE A 61 24.90 24.65 22.49
N VAL A 62 26.14 25.08 22.77
CA VAL A 62 26.94 24.51 23.85
C VAL A 62 26.30 24.75 25.23
N ASN A 63 25.68 25.91 25.44
CA ASN A 63 25.02 26.23 26.71
C ASN A 63 23.60 25.67 26.81
N ASN A 64 22.91 25.47 25.69
CA ASN A 64 21.53 25.00 25.66
C ASN A 64 21.37 23.88 24.62
N GLU A 65 21.32 22.65 25.12
CA GLU A 65 21.08 21.46 24.31
C GLU A 65 19.75 21.57 23.55
N ILE A 66 19.78 21.32 22.23
CA ILE A 66 18.57 21.12 21.44
C ILE A 66 17.98 19.77 21.83
N LYS A 67 16.88 19.82 22.59
CA LYS A 67 16.11 18.65 22.99
C LYS A 67 14.97 18.40 22.03
N MET A 68 14.82 17.17 21.58
CA MET A 68 13.67 16.78 20.75
C MET A 68 12.41 16.64 21.63
N PRO A 69 11.19 16.86 21.10
CA PRO A 69 9.94 16.78 21.89
C PRO A 69 9.77 15.45 22.65
N ASN A 70 10.32 14.37 22.11
CA ASN A 70 10.30 13.04 22.73
C ASN A 70 11.28 12.88 23.92
N GLN A 71 12.15 13.86 24.18
CA GLN A 71 13.13 13.87 25.28
C GLN A 71 12.70 14.77 26.47
N LEU A 72 11.54 15.44 26.38
CA LEU A 72 10.98 16.24 27.47
C LEU A 72 10.33 15.38 28.58
N THR A 73 10.23 14.07 28.37
CA THR A 73 9.71 13.14 29.36
C THR A 73 10.85 12.57 30.20
N ASP A 74 11.44 13.39 31.08
CA ASP A 74 11.90 12.85 32.36
C ASP A 74 12.08 13.91 33.45
N LYS A 75 11.54 13.57 34.63
CA LYS A 75 11.56 14.27 35.94
C LYS A 75 10.47 15.32 36.20
N LYS A 76 9.21 14.88 36.12
CA LYS A 76 8.18 15.05 37.17
C LYS A 76 7.06 14.06 36.84
N ASN A 77 6.75 13.17 37.79
CA ASN A 77 5.62 12.24 37.69
C ASN A 77 4.30 13.02 37.61
N VAL A 78 3.94 13.47 36.42
CA VAL A 78 2.56 13.81 36.06
C VAL A 78 2.14 12.70 35.12
N VAL A 79 1.25 11.83 35.59
CA VAL A 79 0.55 10.89 34.72
C VAL A 79 -0.36 11.74 33.84
N ILE A 80 0.15 12.22 32.72
CA ILE A 80 -0.67 12.78 31.66
C ILE A 80 -1.35 11.58 31.03
N GLU A 81 -2.62 11.39 31.39
CA GLU A 81 -3.42 10.36 30.80
C GLU A 81 -3.59 10.68 29.31
N LEU A 82 -2.84 9.96 28.48
CA LEU A 82 -2.92 10.06 27.03
C LEU A 82 -4.38 9.97 26.60
N SER A 83 -4.81 10.87 25.72
CA SER A 83 -6.13 10.79 25.13
C SER A 83 -6.30 9.42 24.45
N PRO A 84 -7.53 8.89 24.30
CA PRO A 84 -7.77 7.62 23.63
C PRO A 84 -7.11 7.53 22.24
N GLN A 85 -7.05 8.66 21.54
CA GLN A 85 -6.43 8.77 20.22
C GLN A 85 -4.89 8.75 20.29
N GLU A 86 -4.27 9.38 21.28
CA GLU A 86 -2.83 9.31 21.48
C GLU A 86 -2.38 7.92 21.94
N LYS A 87 -3.15 7.25 22.81
CA LYS A 87 -2.92 5.84 23.18
C LYS A 87 -2.97 4.94 21.94
N HIS A 88 -3.96 5.14 21.07
CA HIS A 88 -4.08 4.41 19.82
C HIS A 88 -2.91 4.67 18.87
N ASN A 89 -2.53 5.93 18.67
CA ASN A 89 -1.40 6.32 17.82
C ASN A 89 -0.06 5.76 18.34
N GLN A 90 0.14 5.74 19.66
CA GLN A 90 1.34 5.19 20.28
C GLN A 90 1.39 3.66 20.13
N MET A 91 0.25 2.97 20.25
CA MET A 91 0.14 1.54 20.00
C MET A 91 0.46 1.20 18.54
N LEU A 92 -0.08 1.97 17.59
CA LEU A 92 0.23 1.84 16.16
C LEU A 92 1.72 2.06 15.87
N LEU A 93 2.33 3.11 16.43
CA LEU A 93 3.75 3.40 16.24
C LEU A 93 4.63 2.26 16.75
N LYS A 94 4.31 1.70 17.91
CA LYS A 94 5.04 0.57 18.50
C LYS A 94 4.92 -0.70 17.64
N ALA A 95 3.74 -0.96 17.09
CA ALA A 95 3.54 -2.05 16.13
C ALA A 95 4.41 -1.86 14.88
N VAL A 96 4.36 -0.68 14.27
CA VAL A 96 5.16 -0.32 13.07
C VAL A 96 6.66 -0.47 13.32
N GLN A 97 7.16 -0.01 14.46
CA GLN A 97 8.58 -0.14 14.81
C GLN A 97 9.01 -1.61 14.96
N THR A 98 8.17 -2.42 15.60
CA THR A 98 8.40 -3.87 15.75
C THR A 98 8.45 -4.56 14.39
N HIS A 99 7.50 -4.22 13.52
CA HIS A 99 7.41 -4.73 12.15
C HIS A 99 8.65 -4.37 11.31
N VAL A 100 9.12 -3.12 11.37
CA VAL A 100 10.32 -2.67 10.64
C VAL A 100 11.59 -3.38 11.12
N ALA A 101 11.71 -3.63 12.43
CA ALA A 101 12.85 -4.35 12.99
C ALA A 101 12.92 -5.79 12.45
N LEU A 102 11.79 -6.51 12.47
CA LEU A 102 11.69 -7.87 11.92
C LEU A 102 12.04 -7.92 10.42
N LEU A 103 11.51 -6.97 9.63
CA LEU A 103 11.79 -6.91 8.19
C LEU A 103 13.27 -6.62 7.87
N LYS A 104 13.95 -5.81 8.70
CA LYS A 104 15.38 -5.54 8.54
C LYS A 104 16.24 -6.77 8.84
N GLU A 105 15.86 -7.58 9.82
CA GLU A 105 16.55 -8.83 10.16
C GLU A 105 16.46 -9.86 9.01
N TYR A 106 15.32 -9.92 8.34
CA TYR A 106 15.07 -10.84 7.22
C TYR A 106 15.69 -10.38 5.89
N ARG A 107 15.93 -9.08 5.70
CA ARG A 107 16.49 -8.53 4.45
C ARG A 107 17.87 -9.10 4.08
N PHE A 108 18.66 -9.51 5.07
CA PHE A 108 20.07 -9.85 4.87
C PHE A 108 20.42 -11.31 5.21
N SER A 109 19.45 -12.13 5.62
CA SER A 109 19.71 -13.52 6.03
C SER A 109 18.78 -14.50 5.32
N SER A 110 19.36 -15.43 4.55
CA SER A 110 18.66 -16.65 4.12
C SER A 110 18.54 -17.57 5.33
N GLN A 111 17.43 -17.47 6.05
CA GLN A 111 17.16 -18.33 7.22
C GLN A 111 16.30 -19.54 6.82
N SER A 112 16.52 -20.66 7.51
CA SER A 112 15.61 -21.81 7.48
C SER A 112 14.24 -21.40 8.00
N PHE A 113 13.16 -21.90 7.39
CA PHE A 113 11.78 -21.59 7.78
C PHE A 113 11.52 -21.98 9.25
N ASP A 114 11.39 -20.97 10.12
CA ASP A 114 10.95 -21.11 11.51
C ASP A 114 9.44 -20.84 11.58
N HIS A 115 8.66 -21.86 11.93
CA HIS A 115 7.20 -21.82 11.84
C HIS A 115 6.55 -20.78 12.78
N CYS A 116 7.17 -20.45 13.92
CA CYS A 116 6.65 -19.48 14.88
C CYS A 116 7.07 -18.05 14.52
N ARG A 117 8.36 -17.83 14.21
CA ARG A 117 8.87 -16.49 13.84
C ARG A 117 8.43 -16.03 12.45
N SER A 118 8.25 -16.96 11.51
CA SER A 118 7.72 -16.65 10.18
C SER A 118 6.25 -16.23 10.24
N SER A 119 5.47 -16.77 11.19
CA SER A 119 4.06 -16.42 11.38
C SER A 119 3.86 -14.93 11.74
N ASP A 120 4.68 -14.39 12.64
CA ASP A 120 4.60 -12.99 13.04
C ASP A 120 4.92 -12.03 11.89
N ILE A 121 5.88 -12.40 11.04
CA ILE A 121 6.29 -11.61 9.88
C ILE A 121 5.26 -11.70 8.76
N VAL A 122 4.72 -12.89 8.49
CA VAL A 122 3.64 -13.04 7.51
C VAL A 122 2.40 -12.29 8.00
N SER A 123 2.07 -12.34 9.30
CA SER A 123 0.98 -11.54 9.89
C SER A 123 1.22 -10.05 9.71
N THR A 124 2.44 -9.59 9.98
CA THR A 124 2.87 -8.20 9.78
C THR A 124 2.67 -7.75 8.33
N LEU A 125 3.22 -8.50 7.38
CA LEU A 125 3.16 -8.19 5.95
C LEU A 125 1.70 -8.20 5.47
N PHE A 126 0.93 -9.20 5.88
CA PHE A 126 -0.47 -9.31 5.50
C PHE A 126 -1.31 -8.17 6.08
N ARG A 127 -1.04 -7.71 7.31
CA ARG A 127 -1.69 -6.51 7.90
C ARG A 127 -1.48 -5.25 7.06
N CYS A 128 -0.35 -5.13 6.37
CA CYS A 128 -0.07 -3.99 5.48
C CYS A 128 -0.72 -4.13 4.10
N LEU A 129 -0.99 -5.35 3.62
CA LEU A 129 -1.36 -5.60 2.22
C LEU A 129 -2.82 -6.03 2.03
N TRP A 130 -3.50 -6.53 3.05
CA TRP A 130 -4.81 -7.16 2.89
C TRP A 130 -5.89 -6.22 2.31
N LEU A 131 -5.80 -4.91 2.56
CA LEU A 131 -6.74 -3.93 2.00
C LEU A 131 -6.56 -3.78 0.49
N GLU A 132 -5.32 -3.81 -0.02
CA GLU A 132 -5.03 -3.78 -1.45
C GLU A 132 -5.57 -5.04 -2.14
N PHE A 133 -5.40 -6.21 -1.50
CA PHE A 133 -6.01 -7.45 -1.97
C PHE A 133 -7.53 -7.38 -1.96
N TYR A 134 -8.14 -6.81 -0.91
CA TYR A 134 -9.58 -6.62 -0.84
C TYR A 134 -10.09 -5.75 -2.01
N ILE A 135 -9.46 -4.60 -2.25
CA ILE A 135 -9.86 -3.68 -3.34
C ILE A 135 -9.71 -4.37 -4.71
N TYR A 136 -8.60 -5.08 -4.93
CA TYR A 136 -8.40 -5.85 -6.15
C TYR A 136 -9.50 -6.90 -6.36
N LEU A 137 -9.77 -7.72 -5.34
CA LEU A 137 -10.76 -8.80 -5.41
C LEU A 137 -12.18 -8.27 -5.56
N ASP A 138 -12.56 -7.22 -4.83
CA ASP A 138 -13.87 -6.57 -4.95
C ASP A 138 -14.10 -6.01 -6.36
N ASN A 139 -13.07 -5.40 -6.94
CA ASN A 139 -13.15 -4.87 -8.29
C ASN A 139 -13.23 -5.96 -9.36
N VAL A 140 -12.49 -7.07 -9.22
CA VAL A 140 -12.47 -8.13 -10.25
C VAL A 140 -13.63 -9.10 -10.11
N LEU A 141 -13.91 -9.58 -8.90
CA LEU A 141 -14.88 -10.66 -8.65
C LEU A 141 -16.31 -10.17 -8.40
N VAL A 142 -16.50 -8.91 -8.01
CA VAL A 142 -17.84 -8.37 -7.69
C VAL A 142 -18.26 -7.29 -8.69
N LYS A 143 -17.39 -6.29 -8.94
CA LYS A 143 -17.72 -5.14 -9.81
C LYS A 143 -17.33 -5.33 -11.28
N GLY A 144 -16.42 -6.25 -11.57
CA GLY A 144 -15.81 -6.41 -12.88
C GLY A 144 -16.71 -7.17 -13.86
N HIS A 145 -16.66 -6.80 -15.15
CA HIS A 145 -17.16 -7.67 -16.20
C HIS A 145 -16.19 -8.86 -16.33
N LEU A 146 -16.73 -10.06 -16.12
CA LEU A 146 -16.06 -11.36 -16.08
C LEU A 146 -14.98 -11.55 -17.17
N ARG A 147 -13.72 -11.18 -16.87
CA ARG A 147 -12.58 -11.62 -17.68
C ARG A 147 -12.13 -12.99 -17.19
N SER A 148 -12.30 -14.00 -18.04
CA SER A 148 -11.87 -15.39 -17.76
C SER A 148 -10.41 -15.47 -17.30
N LEU A 149 -9.52 -14.68 -17.92
CA LEU A 149 -8.08 -14.69 -17.63
C LEU A 149 -7.73 -14.23 -16.20
N LEU A 150 -8.47 -13.29 -15.63
CA LEU A 150 -8.18 -12.72 -14.30
C LEU A 150 -8.96 -13.42 -13.19
N LEU A 151 -10.09 -14.04 -13.54
CA LEU A 151 -10.98 -14.68 -12.60
C LEU A 151 -10.28 -15.81 -11.84
N GLY A 152 -9.63 -16.73 -12.55
CA GLY A 152 -8.93 -17.86 -11.93
C GLY A 152 -7.90 -17.39 -10.90
N ASN A 153 -7.05 -16.44 -11.29
CA ASN A 153 -6.04 -15.86 -10.41
C ASN A 153 -6.65 -15.11 -9.21
N SER A 154 -7.79 -14.46 -9.40
CA SER A 154 -8.50 -13.76 -8.33
C SER A 154 -9.14 -14.72 -7.33
N LEU A 155 -9.73 -15.82 -7.80
CA LEU A 155 -10.27 -16.89 -6.96
C LEU A 155 -9.16 -17.57 -6.14
N ASP A 156 -8.00 -17.83 -6.75
CA ASP A 156 -6.84 -18.37 -6.05
C ASP A 156 -6.30 -17.37 -5.02
N THR A 157 -6.25 -16.08 -5.36
CA THR A 157 -5.85 -15.01 -4.44
C THR A 157 -6.79 -14.93 -3.24
N LEU A 158 -8.10 -15.00 -3.46
CA LEU A 158 -9.12 -15.05 -2.40
C LEU A 158 -8.92 -16.28 -1.49
N ARG A 159 -8.65 -17.45 -2.09
CA ARG A 159 -8.31 -18.67 -1.34
C ARG A 159 -7.11 -18.44 -0.44
N PHE A 160 -5.99 -17.96 -0.97
CA PHE A 160 -4.77 -17.73 -0.18
C PHE A 160 -4.99 -16.70 0.92
N CYS A 161 -5.76 -15.64 0.66
CA CYS A 161 -6.12 -14.64 1.66
C CYS A 161 -6.89 -15.27 2.83
N LEU A 162 -7.92 -16.09 2.55
CA LEU A 162 -8.69 -16.78 3.60
C LEU A 162 -7.86 -17.85 4.33
N MET A 163 -7.05 -18.65 3.62
CA MET A 163 -6.11 -19.60 4.26
C MET A 163 -5.19 -18.87 5.26
N THR A 164 -4.66 -17.72 4.84
CA THR A 164 -3.75 -16.90 5.66
C THR A 164 -4.49 -16.37 6.88
N CYS A 165 -5.72 -15.88 6.71
CA CYS A 165 -6.54 -15.41 7.83
C CYS A 165 -6.80 -16.51 8.86
N TRP A 166 -7.16 -17.71 8.43
CA TRP A 166 -7.43 -18.83 9.35
C TRP A 166 -6.17 -19.38 10.01
N THR A 167 -5.04 -19.38 9.30
CA THR A 167 -3.74 -19.82 9.84
C THR A 167 -3.23 -18.83 10.90
N LEU A 168 -3.41 -17.53 10.65
CA LEU A 168 -2.92 -16.45 11.52
C LEU A 168 -3.97 -15.91 12.49
N GLN A 169 -5.18 -16.49 12.50
CA GLN A 169 -6.32 -16.09 13.33
C GLN A 169 -6.68 -14.60 13.21
N MET A 170 -6.79 -14.09 11.97
CA MET A 170 -7.06 -12.68 11.68
C MET A 170 -8.54 -12.42 11.35
N GLU A 171 -9.34 -12.05 12.36
CA GLU A 171 -10.80 -11.92 12.24
C GLU A 171 -11.29 -10.82 11.29
N LEU A 172 -10.65 -9.64 11.31
CA LEU A 172 -11.10 -8.50 10.50
C LEU A 172 -10.98 -8.76 8.98
N PRO A 173 -9.78 -9.09 8.44
CA PRO A 173 -9.66 -9.41 7.03
C PRO A 173 -10.47 -10.66 6.66
N GLU A 174 -10.57 -11.66 7.54
CA GLU A 174 -11.40 -12.84 7.32
C GLU A 174 -12.84 -12.44 6.96
N LYS A 175 -13.48 -11.61 7.79
CA LYS A 175 -14.86 -11.17 7.57
C LYS A 175 -15.02 -10.44 6.24
N SER A 176 -14.06 -9.59 5.87
CA SER A 176 -14.06 -8.86 4.60
C SER A 176 -13.92 -9.79 3.39
N PHE A 177 -13.05 -10.80 3.44
CA PHE A 177 -12.88 -11.76 2.35
C PHE A 177 -14.05 -12.74 2.24
N ILE A 178 -14.66 -13.15 3.36
CA ILE A 178 -15.91 -13.94 3.36
C ILE A 178 -17.05 -13.16 2.70
N ASP A 179 -17.15 -11.86 2.95
CA ASP A 179 -18.14 -11.01 2.31
C ASP A 179 -17.95 -10.93 0.79
N ILE A 180 -16.70 -10.81 0.30
CA ILE A 180 -16.40 -10.92 -1.14
C ILE A 180 -16.86 -12.27 -1.67
N LEU A 181 -16.49 -13.38 -1.02
CA LEU A 181 -16.86 -14.73 -1.45
C LEU A 181 -18.39 -14.90 -1.58
N ARG A 182 -19.15 -14.39 -0.61
CA ARG A 182 -20.62 -14.40 -0.64
C ARG A 182 -21.17 -13.59 -1.81
N ARG A 183 -20.66 -12.37 -2.01
CA ARG A 183 -21.11 -11.49 -3.11
C ARG A 183 -20.77 -12.05 -4.49
N THR A 184 -19.57 -12.62 -4.64
CA THR A 184 -19.15 -13.32 -5.86
C THR A 184 -20.05 -14.52 -6.15
N THR A 185 -20.37 -15.33 -5.14
CA THR A 185 -21.29 -16.47 -5.32
C THR A 185 -22.72 -16.01 -5.63
N ALA A 186 -23.19 -14.93 -5.00
CA ALA A 186 -24.50 -14.35 -5.28
C ALA A 186 -24.63 -13.86 -6.73
N SER A 187 -23.55 -13.30 -7.30
CA SER A 187 -23.54 -12.85 -8.70
C SER A 187 -23.80 -13.98 -9.70
N LEU A 188 -23.35 -15.20 -9.39
CA LEU A 188 -23.62 -16.39 -10.21
C LEU A 188 -25.09 -16.83 -10.15
N ARG A 189 -25.80 -16.55 -9.04
CA ARG A 189 -27.22 -16.88 -8.89
C ARG A 189 -28.12 -16.09 -9.84
N GLU A 190 -27.68 -14.91 -10.28
CA GLU A 190 -28.39 -14.13 -11.29
C GLU A 190 -28.22 -14.71 -12.71
N ILE A 191 -27.19 -15.54 -12.92
CA ILE A 191 -26.78 -16.03 -14.24
C ILE A 191 -27.15 -17.51 -14.45
N LEU A 192 -27.05 -18.32 -13.39
CA LEU A 192 -27.19 -19.78 -13.44
C LEU A 192 -28.43 -20.24 -12.65
N SER A 193 -28.98 -21.40 -13.04
CA SER A 193 -30.12 -22.01 -12.34
C SER A 193 -29.74 -22.51 -10.93
N ASN A 194 -30.71 -22.50 -10.01
CA ASN A 194 -30.48 -22.88 -8.60
C ASN A 194 -29.91 -24.30 -8.42
N GLU A 195 -30.24 -25.25 -9.30
CA GLU A 195 -29.74 -26.63 -9.21
C GLU A 195 -28.22 -26.71 -9.34
N SER A 196 -27.62 -25.89 -10.23
CA SER A 196 -26.17 -25.82 -10.44
C SER A 196 -25.41 -25.19 -9.27
N LEU A 197 -26.13 -24.54 -8.34
CA LEU A 197 -25.56 -23.82 -7.20
C LEU A 197 -25.67 -24.60 -5.88
N ASN A 198 -26.33 -25.77 -5.86
CA ASN A 198 -26.55 -26.52 -4.63
C ASN A 198 -25.25 -26.96 -3.95
N GLU A 199 -24.30 -27.47 -4.72
CA GLU A 199 -22.98 -27.89 -4.22
C GLU A 199 -22.18 -26.70 -3.70
N VAL A 200 -22.18 -25.60 -4.47
CA VAL A 200 -21.54 -24.32 -4.07
C VAL A 200 -22.12 -23.77 -2.78
N ASN A 201 -23.44 -23.79 -2.62
CA ASN A 201 -24.08 -23.28 -1.40
C ASN A 201 -23.71 -24.15 -0.19
N CYS A 202 -23.62 -25.47 -0.34
CA CYS A 202 -23.23 -26.37 0.73
C CYS A 202 -21.79 -26.10 1.21
N ASP A 203 -20.84 -26.00 0.27
CA ASP A 203 -19.45 -25.68 0.61
C ASP A 203 -19.32 -24.25 1.16
N LEU A 204 -20.06 -23.29 0.60
CA LEU A 204 -20.08 -21.91 1.07
C LEU A 204 -20.57 -21.80 2.52
N ASP A 205 -21.62 -22.53 2.90
CA ASP A 205 -22.15 -22.54 4.26
C ASP A 205 -21.12 -23.07 5.26
N ILE A 206 -20.36 -24.11 4.89
CA ILE A 206 -19.30 -24.67 5.72
C ILE A 206 -18.12 -23.69 5.84
N VAL A 207 -17.68 -23.10 4.73
CA VAL A 207 -16.59 -22.11 4.70
C VAL A 207 -16.95 -20.85 5.53
N CYS A 208 -18.21 -20.42 5.47
CA CYS A 208 -18.72 -19.26 6.20
C CYS A 208 -18.99 -19.53 7.68
N ASN A 209 -18.95 -20.79 8.14
CA ASN A 209 -19.28 -21.14 9.51
C ASN A 209 -18.13 -20.83 10.46
N GLU A 210 -18.28 -19.77 11.27
CA GLU A 210 -17.30 -19.36 12.28
C GLU A 210 -17.06 -20.44 13.36
N LYS A 211 -17.99 -21.37 13.55
CA LYS A 211 -17.86 -22.47 14.54
C LYS A 211 -17.14 -23.70 13.97
N ALA A 212 -16.92 -23.78 12.66
CA ALA A 212 -16.24 -24.90 12.04
C ALA A 212 -14.73 -24.80 12.27
N GLU A 213 -14.06 -25.94 12.41
CA GLU A 213 -12.60 -25.98 12.51
C GLU A 213 -11.95 -25.40 11.26
N SER A 214 -10.87 -24.63 11.44
CA SER A 214 -10.13 -24.01 10.33
C SER A 214 -9.72 -25.02 9.27
N ILE A 215 -9.30 -26.24 9.66
CA ILE A 215 -8.89 -27.30 8.73
C ILE A 215 -10.05 -27.71 7.83
N THR A 216 -11.24 -27.93 8.39
CA THR A 216 -12.45 -28.27 7.64
C THR A 216 -12.79 -27.16 6.65
N ARG A 217 -12.74 -25.90 7.09
CA ARG A 217 -12.98 -24.73 6.23
C ARG A 217 -11.97 -24.65 5.08
N MET A 218 -10.70 -25.00 5.33
CA MET A 218 -9.65 -25.04 4.30
C MET A 218 -9.90 -26.08 3.22
N ILE A 219 -10.39 -27.26 3.59
CA ILE A 219 -10.73 -28.34 2.65
C ILE A 219 -11.89 -27.90 1.75
N HIS A 220 -13.00 -27.47 2.35
CA HIS A 220 -14.20 -27.03 1.62
C HIS A 220 -13.93 -25.79 0.76
N MET A 221 -13.05 -24.88 1.19
CA MET A 221 -12.64 -23.75 0.38
C MET A 221 -11.90 -24.18 -0.91
N GLY A 222 -11.12 -25.26 -0.85
CA GLY A 222 -10.48 -25.82 -2.05
C GLY A 222 -11.52 -26.34 -3.06
N GLN A 223 -12.52 -27.06 -2.58
CA GLN A 223 -13.62 -27.59 -3.39
C GLN A 223 -14.45 -26.44 -3.97
N LEU A 224 -14.86 -25.50 -3.13
CA LEU A 224 -15.65 -24.33 -3.51
C LEU A 224 -14.98 -23.51 -4.64
N ILE A 225 -13.67 -23.27 -4.55
CA ILE A 225 -12.96 -22.52 -5.59
C ILE A 225 -12.91 -23.28 -6.92
N SER A 226 -12.76 -24.61 -6.89
CA SER A 226 -12.81 -25.44 -8.10
C SER A 226 -14.17 -25.34 -8.77
N THR A 227 -15.25 -25.54 -8.00
CA THR A 227 -16.62 -25.48 -8.51
C THR A 227 -16.98 -24.07 -9.00
N LEU A 228 -16.59 -23.02 -8.27
CA LEU A 228 -16.79 -21.64 -8.70
C LEU A 228 -16.09 -21.37 -10.04
N ARG A 229 -14.85 -21.85 -10.22
CA ARG A 229 -14.12 -21.68 -11.48
C ARG A 229 -14.86 -22.29 -12.66
N GLU A 230 -15.32 -23.53 -12.54
CA GLU A 230 -16.07 -24.23 -13.58
C GLU A 230 -17.40 -23.53 -13.91
N LEU A 231 -18.12 -23.08 -12.89
CA LEU A 231 -19.39 -22.37 -13.08
C LEU A 231 -19.21 -21.02 -13.74
N PHE A 232 -18.17 -20.28 -13.39
CA PHE A 232 -17.87 -19.03 -14.06
C PHE A 232 -17.39 -19.24 -15.50
N GLU A 233 -16.59 -20.27 -15.79
CA GLU A 233 -16.23 -20.62 -17.18
C GLU A 233 -17.47 -20.97 -18.01
N THR A 234 -18.40 -21.70 -17.41
CA THR A 234 -19.69 -22.03 -18.02
C THR A 234 -20.55 -20.77 -18.22
N ALA A 235 -20.61 -19.89 -17.22
CA ALA A 235 -21.35 -18.62 -17.29
C ALA A 235 -20.78 -17.66 -18.34
N ILE A 236 -19.45 -17.57 -18.45
CA ILE A 236 -18.74 -16.78 -19.47
C ILE A 236 -18.92 -17.39 -20.87
N SER A 237 -19.08 -18.71 -20.98
CA SER A 237 -19.38 -19.35 -22.26
C SER A 237 -20.85 -19.18 -22.67
N ALA A 238 -21.77 -19.12 -21.70
CA ALA A 238 -23.20 -18.98 -21.91
C ALA A 238 -23.64 -17.53 -22.14
N MET A 239 -23.06 -16.59 -21.40
CA MET A 239 -23.11 -15.17 -21.75
C MET A 239 -22.14 -14.98 -22.90
N GLN A 240 -22.58 -14.64 -24.11
CA GLN A 240 -21.67 -14.07 -25.10
C GLN A 240 -21.14 -12.74 -24.55
N VAL A 241 -20.16 -12.78 -23.66
CA VAL A 241 -19.52 -11.60 -23.08
C VAL A 241 -18.59 -11.09 -24.17
N GLU A 242 -19.08 -10.15 -24.97
CA GLU A 242 -18.17 -9.27 -25.71
C GLU A 242 -17.23 -8.64 -24.68
N ASP A 243 -15.95 -9.02 -24.77
CA ASP A 243 -14.89 -8.40 -24.01
C ASP A 243 -14.86 -6.93 -24.42
N LYS A 244 -15.44 -6.04 -23.60
CA LYS A 244 -15.43 -4.59 -23.85
C LYS A 244 -14.02 -3.98 -23.82
N MET A 245 -13.00 -4.82 -23.63
CA MET A 245 -11.59 -4.49 -23.74
C MET A 245 -10.87 -5.28 -24.86
N GLU A 246 -11.60 -5.86 -25.82
CA GLU A 246 -11.14 -5.85 -27.22
C GLU A 246 -11.22 -4.40 -27.78
N LEU A 247 -10.64 -3.45 -27.05
CA LEU A 247 -10.22 -2.19 -27.61
C LEU A 247 -8.76 -2.41 -27.98
N PHE A 248 -8.53 -2.48 -29.29
CA PHE A 248 -7.25 -2.62 -29.99
C PHE A 248 -6.77 -4.06 -30.23
N VAL A 249 -7.38 -4.70 -31.21
CA VAL A 249 -6.74 -5.80 -31.95
C VAL A 249 -5.65 -5.19 -32.86
N PRO A 250 -4.44 -5.79 -32.97
CA PRO A 250 -3.43 -5.32 -33.92
C PRO A 250 -4.03 -5.26 -35.34
N GLY A 251 -4.09 -4.08 -35.95
CA GLY A 251 -4.72 -3.85 -37.26
C GLY A 251 -6.06 -3.11 -37.27
N SER A 252 -6.59 -2.72 -36.10
CA SER A 252 -7.87 -1.97 -35.99
C SER A 252 -7.81 -0.53 -36.55
N VAL A 253 -6.62 -0.02 -36.88
CA VAL A 253 -6.38 1.32 -37.43
C VAL A 253 -5.44 1.17 -38.63
N PRO A 254 -5.82 1.61 -39.86
CA PRO A 254 -4.93 1.54 -41.00
C PRO A 254 -3.75 2.53 -40.82
N PRO A 255 -2.51 2.13 -41.14
CA PRO A 255 -1.35 2.98 -40.95
C PRO A 255 -1.35 4.14 -41.95
N SER A 256 -1.11 5.35 -41.46
CA SER A 256 -0.80 6.53 -42.27
C SER A 256 0.27 7.37 -41.57
N GLU A 257 1.16 7.96 -42.37
CA GLU A 257 2.52 8.33 -41.96
C GLU A 257 2.61 9.50 -40.97
N ASP A 258 1.55 10.31 -40.83
CA ASP A 258 1.68 11.59 -40.12
C ASP A 258 0.93 11.70 -38.77
N ARG A 259 0.19 10.67 -38.33
CA ARG A 259 -0.39 10.53 -36.97
C ARG A 259 -0.64 9.07 -36.62
N LYS A 260 0.14 8.44 -35.73
CA LYS A 260 -0.03 7.00 -35.47
C LYS A 260 -1.22 6.62 -34.57
N TYR A 261 -1.82 7.54 -33.80
CA TYR A 261 -3.02 7.24 -33.01
C TYR A 261 -3.95 8.45 -32.87
N ILE A 262 -5.24 8.21 -33.14
CA ILE A 262 -6.42 9.11 -33.06
C ILE A 262 -6.71 9.85 -34.38
N TYR A 263 -7.62 9.27 -35.17
CA TYR A 263 -8.15 9.87 -36.41
C TYR A 263 -9.47 10.61 -36.20
N ASP A 264 -9.57 11.75 -36.91
CA ASP A 264 -10.75 12.39 -37.47
C ASP A 264 -11.86 12.92 -36.58
N HIS A 265 -11.57 13.22 -35.31
CA HIS A 265 -12.54 13.82 -34.41
C HIS A 265 -13.87 13.04 -34.37
N THR A 266 -13.90 11.78 -34.82
CA THR A 266 -15.15 11.09 -35.12
C THR A 266 -15.04 9.66 -34.60
N LEU A 267 -15.60 9.43 -33.42
CA LEU A 267 -15.61 8.14 -32.75
C LEU A 267 -16.87 7.38 -33.16
N THR A 268 -16.73 6.18 -33.69
CA THR A 268 -17.86 5.28 -33.93
C THR A 268 -17.96 4.25 -32.82
N LYS A 269 -19.12 4.15 -32.18
CA LYS A 269 -19.44 3.17 -31.14
C LYS A 269 -20.63 2.34 -31.60
N ILE A 270 -20.48 1.02 -31.55
CA ILE A 270 -21.61 0.10 -31.75
C ILE A 270 -22.30 -0.08 -30.39
N THR A 271 -23.62 0.09 -30.38
CA THR A 271 -24.43 -0.08 -29.16
C THR A 271 -24.85 -1.53 -28.98
N HIS A 272 -25.29 -1.89 -27.77
CA HIS A 272 -25.82 -3.22 -27.41
C HIS A 272 -27.01 -3.73 -28.25
N LYS A 273 -27.51 -2.92 -29.20
CA LYS A 273 -28.57 -3.28 -30.17
C LYS A 273 -28.05 -3.35 -31.61
N GLY A 274 -26.74 -3.36 -31.83
CA GLY A 274 -26.12 -3.39 -33.16
C GLY A 274 -26.15 -2.05 -33.92
N VAL A 275 -26.59 -0.96 -33.30
CA VAL A 275 -26.68 0.35 -33.96
C VAL A 275 -25.36 1.11 -33.84
N HIS A 276 -24.80 1.53 -34.97
CA HIS A 276 -23.62 2.39 -35.04
C HIS A 276 -23.97 3.83 -34.66
N LYS A 277 -23.29 4.38 -33.66
CA LYS A 277 -23.37 5.80 -33.27
C LYS A 277 -22.04 6.48 -33.52
N GLN A 278 -22.10 7.62 -34.17
CA GLN A 278 -20.93 8.42 -34.54
C GLN A 278 -20.90 9.68 -33.66
N TYR A 279 -19.77 9.96 -33.03
CA TYR A 279 -19.57 11.04 -32.06
C TYR A 279 -18.48 11.97 -32.55
N THR A 280 -18.77 13.27 -32.70
CA THR A 280 -17.78 14.25 -33.11
C THR A 280 -17.13 14.90 -31.87
N VAL A 281 -15.81 14.82 -31.74
CA VAL A 281 -15.01 15.42 -30.66
C VAL A 281 -14.61 16.84 -31.07
N PRO A 282 -15.11 17.89 -30.40
CA PRO A 282 -14.74 19.25 -30.71
C PRO A 282 -13.24 19.49 -30.43
N PRO A 283 -12.55 20.32 -31.24
CA PRO A 283 -11.15 20.66 -31.00
C PRO A 283 -10.99 21.43 -29.68
N PRO A 284 -9.83 21.30 -28.99
CA PRO A 284 -9.57 22.04 -27.75
C PRO A 284 -9.55 23.54 -28.00
N SER A 285 -10.28 24.30 -27.17
CA SER A 285 -10.32 25.76 -27.21
C SER A 285 -8.99 26.35 -26.73
N LEU A 286 -8.37 27.19 -27.56
CA LEU A 286 -7.04 27.81 -27.40
C LEU A 286 -6.87 28.81 -26.23
N HIS A 287 -7.68 28.73 -25.17
CA HIS A 287 -7.69 29.77 -24.11
C HIS A 287 -7.20 29.36 -22.71
N GLU A 288 -6.62 28.18 -22.54
CA GLU A 288 -5.97 27.81 -21.27
C GLU A 288 -4.60 27.19 -21.53
N ALA A 289 -3.61 28.05 -21.78
CA ALA A 289 -2.18 27.78 -21.62
C ALA A 289 -1.47 29.07 -21.17
#